data_AF-A0A836KVI1-F1
#
_entry.id   AF-A0A836KVI1-F1
#
_cell.length_a   1.000
_cell.length_b   1.000
_cell.length_c   1.000
_cell.angle_alpha   90.00
_cell.angle_beta   90.00
_cell.angle_gamma   90.00
#
_symmetry.space_group_name_H-M   'P 1'
#
loop_
_entity.id
_entity.type
_entity.pdbx_description
1 polymer ?
#
loop_
_entity_poly.entity_id
_entity_poly.type
_entity_poly.pdbx_seq_one_letter_code
_entity_poly.pdbx_strand_id
1 'polypeptide(L)'
;MSLRPPRSVPALAAVLLVAIVACIDSGDALCPSNGNTHAIYITSNMGDNIWSFDTLGNYLGPVINEASFPPGVQVRKLRSMRFGPAGHLYVSSAHGFYSRVFAVSGNGLLNRTMEANCTRDYLFTVVEQDKANPFLDHPYDIAFHPVTEDMYVSNQNSVTVTRYNRDPTADVKPKAGAGGLSRARYPAWKLAKNVKAAVEASEETTSVGETPTTRSITGNAGLFASSWSSSYSMSSVRGLTISPQLPRTLVEGGDSPGVFAVTNESMMYYLLVCDVSRNTVHVFDAESGERLFGLSVPSPIQVMFPSRYYISDSSSLSVSPAGVLMRNFDVPYIYVTSKEDGMAYMLRFSSREGNPNNNGMQDNAFGEGFIRAHRLYTINRPIPLHAASGIYENPARDVLLIADRNGRRVYSYASPFLTDYTNGYGPSPFLSYFVQHLPDQPEFIISALLEHQGSIPFCYELKGDGKFRYVALCTAASIWSVALALALVIVPSFIAYRQIQNCLHGQKHHQPRHLSLDEEALALYRSGNSSPLLARQAPNYGSAK
;
A
#
# COMPACT_ATOMS: atom_id res chain seq x y z
N MET A 1 -19.11 65.69 -17.34
CA MET A 1 -18.31 65.13 -16.23
C MET A 1 -17.70 63.82 -16.70
N SER A 2 -16.38 63.79 -16.89
CA SER A 2 -15.63 62.64 -17.38
C SER A 2 -15.10 61.83 -16.18
N LEU A 3 -15.64 60.63 -15.98
CA LEU A 3 -15.19 59.68 -14.98
C LEU A 3 -13.97 58.92 -15.53
N ARG A 4 -12.78 59.24 -15.01
CA ARG A 4 -11.58 58.45 -15.26
C ARG A 4 -11.70 57.10 -14.56
N PRO A 5 -11.35 55.98 -15.20
CA PRO A 5 -11.34 54.67 -14.56
C PRO A 5 -10.19 54.59 -13.55
N PRO A 6 -10.37 53.86 -12.43
CA PRO A 6 -9.35 53.75 -11.40
C PRO A 6 -8.17 52.90 -11.93
N ARG A 7 -7.00 53.53 -12.07
CA ARG A 7 -5.73 52.91 -12.49
C ARG A 7 -5.12 51.95 -11.46
N SER A 8 -5.82 51.61 -10.38
CA SER A 8 -5.27 50.84 -9.25
C SER A 8 -5.41 49.32 -9.37
N VAL A 9 -6.29 48.81 -10.23
CA VAL A 9 -6.55 47.36 -10.36
C VAL A 9 -5.36 46.56 -10.93
N PRO A 10 -4.66 46.98 -12.00
CA PRO A 10 -3.57 46.18 -12.55
C PRO A 10 -2.33 46.15 -11.66
N ALA A 11 -2.07 47.22 -10.90
CA ALA A 11 -0.97 47.28 -9.95
C ALA A 11 -1.20 46.34 -8.76
N LEU A 12 -2.43 46.27 -8.24
CA LEU A 12 -2.78 45.34 -7.16
C LEU A 12 -2.67 43.88 -7.61
N ALA A 13 -3.12 43.58 -8.84
CA ALA A 13 -3.01 42.24 -9.41
C ALA A 13 -1.55 41.80 -9.62
N ALA A 14 -0.67 42.71 -10.08
CA ALA A 14 0.75 42.41 -10.27
C ALA A 14 1.48 42.17 -8.95
N VAL A 15 1.19 42.96 -7.90
CA VAL A 15 1.77 42.75 -6.56
C VAL A 15 1.31 41.43 -5.94
N LEU A 16 0.04 41.06 -6.13
CA LEU A 16 -0.47 39.77 -5.67
C LEU A 16 0.21 38.60 -6.40
N LEU A 17 0.44 38.72 -7.71
CA LEU A 17 1.10 37.70 -8.51
C LEU A 17 2.57 37.50 -8.10
N VAL A 18 3.29 38.60 -7.83
CA VAL A 18 4.69 38.55 -7.36
C VAL A 18 4.79 37.98 -5.95
N ALA A 19 3.84 38.29 -5.06
CA ALA A 19 3.78 37.69 -3.72
C ALA A 19 3.49 36.18 -3.78
N ILE A 20 2.59 35.76 -4.69
CA ILE A 20 2.30 34.33 -4.91
C ILE A 20 3.54 33.61 -5.47
N VAL A 21 4.25 34.20 -6.43
CA VAL A 21 5.46 33.61 -7.02
C VAL A 21 6.63 33.56 -6.01
N ALA A 22 6.82 34.62 -5.22
CA ALA A 22 7.89 34.66 -4.21
C ALA A 22 7.65 33.69 -3.04
N CYS A 23 6.39 33.30 -2.77
CA CYS A 23 6.06 32.28 -1.77
C CYS A 23 6.19 30.84 -2.27
N ILE A 24 6.43 30.61 -3.57
CA ILE A 24 6.56 29.25 -4.14
C ILE A 24 7.99 28.70 -3.97
N ASP A 25 9.00 29.56 -3.82
CA ASP A 25 10.42 29.16 -3.83
C ASP A 25 11.05 28.92 -2.44
N SER A 26 10.28 29.03 -1.35
CA SER A 26 10.75 28.66 -0.01
C SER A 26 10.32 27.23 0.31
N GLY A 27 10.87 26.27 -0.44
CA GLY A 27 10.63 24.84 -0.26
C GLY A 27 11.34 24.26 0.95
N ASP A 28 11.11 24.82 2.14
CA ASP A 28 11.34 24.05 3.36
C ASP A 28 10.31 22.93 3.38
N ALA A 29 10.77 21.68 3.41
CA ALA A 29 9.92 20.51 3.57
C ALA A 29 9.27 20.56 4.96
N LEU A 30 8.20 21.34 5.08
CA LEU A 30 7.30 21.28 6.21
C LEU A 30 6.76 19.86 6.24
N CYS A 31 6.92 19.20 7.39
CA CYS A 31 6.08 18.08 7.75
C CYS A 31 4.66 18.32 7.25
N PRO A 32 4.01 17.36 6.57
CA PRO A 32 2.65 17.56 6.10
C PRO A 32 1.75 17.91 7.30
N SER A 33 1.62 19.22 7.54
CA SER A 33 0.92 19.88 8.64
C SER A 33 -0.59 19.73 8.52
N ASN A 34 -0.99 19.18 7.39
CA ASN A 34 -2.32 18.82 6.94
C ASN A 34 -2.67 17.37 7.25
N GLY A 35 -1.77 16.59 7.85
CA GLY A 35 -2.06 15.23 8.25
C GLY A 35 -2.34 14.28 7.10
N ASN A 36 -2.14 14.65 5.84
CA ASN A 36 -2.27 13.74 4.69
C ASN A 36 -0.99 12.89 4.59
N THR A 37 -0.81 11.93 5.50
CA THR A 37 0.44 11.16 5.69
C THR A 37 0.58 9.99 4.71
N HIS A 38 0.44 10.24 3.41
CA HIS A 38 0.80 9.24 2.40
C HIS A 38 2.31 9.28 2.16
N ALA A 39 3.06 8.59 3.02
CA ALA A 39 4.51 8.47 2.91
C ALA A 39 4.94 7.09 2.40
N ILE A 40 5.96 7.06 1.55
CA ILE A 40 6.64 5.85 1.09
C ILE A 40 7.98 5.82 1.79
N TYR A 41 8.24 4.73 2.54
CA TYR A 41 9.50 4.56 3.25
C TYR A 41 10.45 3.67 2.47
N ILE A 42 11.69 4.12 2.38
CA ILE A 42 12.75 3.39 1.70
C ILE A 42 13.92 3.29 2.68
N THR A 43 14.43 2.08 2.86
CA THR A 43 15.65 1.86 3.63
C THR A 43 16.65 1.11 2.77
N SER A 44 17.92 1.21 3.15
CA SER A 44 18.99 0.48 2.50
C SER A 44 19.67 -0.44 3.50
N ASN A 45 20.09 -1.60 3.03
CA ASN A 45 20.70 -2.64 3.85
C ASN A 45 21.99 -2.26 4.59
N MET A 46 22.62 -1.15 4.20
CA MET A 46 23.90 -0.70 4.72
C MET A 46 23.79 0.63 5.46
N GLY A 47 22.66 1.32 5.33
CA GLY A 47 22.37 2.56 6.07
C GLY A 47 21.86 2.30 7.48
N ASP A 48 21.96 3.34 8.29
CA ASP A 48 21.28 3.55 9.57
C ASP A 48 20.01 4.40 9.44
N ASN A 49 19.65 4.75 8.20
CA ASN A 49 18.60 5.68 7.89
C ASN A 49 17.43 5.04 7.13
N ILE A 50 16.24 5.56 7.40
CA ILE A 50 15.02 5.33 6.63
C ILE A 50 14.65 6.67 6.02
N TRP A 51 14.47 6.70 4.70
CA TRP A 51 14.05 7.89 3.96
C TRP A 51 12.55 7.85 3.73
N SER A 52 11.91 9.01 3.83
CA SER A 52 10.50 9.18 3.51
C SER A 52 10.33 10.00 2.23
N PHE A 53 9.33 9.60 1.45
CA PHE A 53 8.93 10.27 0.22
C PHE A 53 7.41 10.45 0.23
N ASP A 54 6.90 11.51 -0.39
CA ASP A 54 5.46 11.62 -0.64
C ASP A 54 5.02 10.68 -1.78
N THR A 55 3.71 10.59 -2.06
CA THR A 55 3.18 9.76 -3.17
C THR A 55 3.59 10.20 -4.57
N LEU A 56 4.23 11.37 -4.71
CA LEU A 56 4.77 11.87 -5.98
C LEU A 56 6.27 11.60 -6.12
N GLY A 57 6.92 11.09 -5.06
CA GLY A 57 8.34 10.80 -5.06
C GLY A 57 9.22 11.93 -4.55
N ASN A 58 8.64 12.99 -4.00
CA ASN A 58 9.41 14.08 -3.40
C ASN A 58 9.97 13.62 -2.05
N TYR A 59 11.26 13.85 -1.83
CA TYR A 59 11.93 13.51 -0.59
C TYR A 59 11.42 14.40 0.56
N LEU A 60 10.95 13.77 1.64
CA LEU A 60 10.40 14.45 2.82
C LEU A 60 11.42 14.54 3.96
N GLY A 61 12.44 13.68 3.97
CA GLY A 61 13.45 13.66 5.03
C GLY A 61 13.71 12.28 5.63
N PRO A 62 14.67 12.19 6.58
CA PRO A 62 14.91 10.99 7.35
C PRO A 62 13.77 10.74 8.34
N VAL A 63 13.46 9.47 8.57
CA VAL A 63 12.35 9.03 9.42
C VAL A 63 12.79 8.80 10.86
N ILE A 64 14.06 8.48 11.11
CA ILE A 64 14.51 8.09 12.46
C ILE A 64 14.99 9.32 13.23
N ASN A 65 14.47 9.53 14.44
CA ASN A 65 15.04 10.51 15.37
C ASN A 65 16.19 9.87 16.15
N GLU A 66 17.43 9.97 15.65
CA GLU A 66 18.60 9.39 16.33
C GLU A 66 18.79 9.90 17.77
N ALA A 67 18.39 11.15 18.05
CA ALA A 67 18.52 11.74 19.39
C ALA A 67 17.58 11.11 20.43
N SER A 68 16.54 10.40 19.99
CA SER A 68 15.60 9.69 20.89
C SER A 68 16.15 8.35 21.39
N PHE A 69 17.24 7.85 20.82
CA PHE A 69 17.80 6.54 21.18
C PHE A 69 18.48 6.59 22.55
N PRO A 70 18.21 5.64 23.46
CA PRO A 70 18.90 5.55 24.73
C PRO A 70 20.41 5.34 24.55
N PRO A 71 21.25 5.84 25.48
CA PRO A 71 22.68 5.56 25.47
C PRO A 71 22.96 4.05 25.39
N GLY A 72 23.81 3.64 24.45
CA GLY A 72 24.17 2.23 24.22
C GLY A 72 23.31 1.50 23.19
N VAL A 73 22.17 2.06 22.77
CA VAL A 73 21.37 1.48 21.68
C VAL A 73 21.91 1.98 20.34
N GLN A 74 22.67 1.13 19.64
CA GLN A 74 23.22 1.44 18.31
C GLN A 74 22.46 0.71 17.21
N VAL A 75 21.79 1.43 16.31
CA VAL A 75 21.10 0.83 15.15
C VAL A 75 21.89 1.10 13.88
N ARG A 76 22.16 0.05 13.11
CA ARG A 76 22.84 0.10 11.81
C ARG A 76 22.33 -1.03 10.92
N LYS A 77 22.59 -0.92 9.61
CA LYS A 77 22.20 -1.95 8.64
C LYS A 77 20.72 -2.28 8.77
N LEU A 78 19.89 -1.26 8.68
CA LEU A 78 18.44 -1.43 8.74
C LEU A 78 18.01 -2.27 7.54
N ARG A 79 17.12 -3.23 7.78
CA ARG A 79 16.68 -4.18 6.74
C ARG A 79 15.21 -3.99 6.41
N SER A 80 14.34 -4.60 7.19
CA SER A 80 12.91 -4.46 7.04
C SER A 80 12.31 -3.46 7.99
N MET A 81 11.17 -2.92 7.57
CA MET A 81 10.30 -2.11 8.39
C MET A 81 8.85 -2.51 8.11
N ARG A 82 8.01 -2.59 9.14
CA ARG A 82 6.60 -2.96 9.00
C ARG A 82 5.76 -2.32 10.10
N PHE A 83 4.57 -1.83 9.77
CA PHE A 83 3.60 -1.49 10.80
C PHE A 83 3.11 -2.76 11.48
N GLY A 84 3.19 -2.77 12.79
CA GLY A 84 2.76 -3.89 13.61
C GLY A 84 1.71 -3.48 14.64
N PRO A 85 1.57 -4.27 15.71
CA PRO A 85 0.66 -4.00 16.82
C PRO A 85 0.77 -2.56 17.34
N ALA A 86 -0.36 -2.02 17.80
CA ALA A 86 -0.49 -0.64 18.28
C ALA A 86 -0.08 0.46 17.25
N GLY A 87 0.03 0.11 15.97
CA GLY A 87 0.35 1.05 14.88
C GLY A 87 1.78 1.61 14.94
N HIS A 88 2.69 0.94 15.65
CA HIS A 88 4.10 1.32 15.70
C HIS A 88 4.85 0.83 14.46
N LEU A 89 5.90 1.55 14.05
CA LEU A 89 6.77 1.12 12.97
C LEU A 89 7.90 0.26 13.56
N TYR A 90 7.88 -1.03 13.26
CA TYR A 90 8.90 -1.99 13.68
C TYR A 90 9.99 -2.03 12.64
N VAL A 91 11.25 -2.05 13.07
CA VAL A 91 12.43 -2.00 12.21
C VAL A 91 13.43 -3.07 12.65
N SER A 92 13.92 -3.88 11.72
CA SER A 92 15.03 -4.82 11.98
C SER A 92 16.38 -4.17 11.68
N SER A 93 17.31 -4.28 12.62
CA SER A 93 18.71 -3.86 12.48
C SER A 93 19.61 -5.08 12.50
N ALA A 94 20.46 -5.21 11.48
CA ALA A 94 21.36 -6.35 11.28
C ALA A 94 22.81 -6.07 11.67
N HIS A 95 23.01 -5.51 12.86
CA HIS A 95 24.32 -5.01 13.30
C HIS A 95 25.16 -6.06 14.06
N GLY A 96 25.42 -7.23 13.45
CA GLY A 96 26.22 -8.29 14.08
C GLY A 96 25.63 -8.67 15.45
N PHE A 97 26.46 -8.74 16.51
CA PHE A 97 26.00 -9.01 17.88
C PHE A 97 25.02 -7.97 18.47
N TYR A 98 24.85 -6.81 17.83
CA TYR A 98 23.87 -5.79 18.20
C TYR A 98 22.57 -5.92 17.38
N SER A 99 22.37 -7.02 16.67
CA SER A 99 21.16 -7.27 15.88
C SER A 99 19.93 -7.22 16.78
N ARG A 100 18.88 -6.55 16.31
CA ARG A 100 17.65 -6.35 17.07
C ARG A 100 16.49 -6.01 16.15
N VAL A 101 15.28 -6.21 16.67
CA VAL A 101 14.08 -5.53 16.19
C VAL A 101 13.71 -4.48 17.22
N PHE A 102 13.42 -3.26 16.77
CA PHE A 102 12.98 -2.16 17.63
C PHE A 102 11.75 -1.49 17.05
N ALA A 103 10.99 -0.82 17.89
CA ALA A 103 9.84 -0.03 17.48
C ALA A 103 10.16 1.45 17.61
N VAL A 104 9.84 2.21 16.57
CA VAL A 104 9.74 3.66 16.63
C VAL A 104 8.27 4.06 16.61
N SER A 105 8.02 5.32 16.92
CA SER A 105 6.67 5.85 16.98
C SER A 105 5.91 5.64 15.68
N GLY A 106 4.61 5.41 15.81
CA GLY A 106 3.69 5.25 14.68
C GLY A 106 3.52 6.55 13.89
N ASN A 107 2.35 6.77 13.27
CA ASN A 107 2.03 8.09 12.75
C ASN A 107 2.21 9.13 13.87
N GLY A 108 3.24 9.98 13.74
CA GLY A 108 3.63 10.91 14.80
C GLY A 108 2.52 11.93 15.10
N LEU A 109 1.65 12.20 14.13
CA LEU A 109 0.50 13.09 14.22
C LEU A 109 -0.65 12.44 15.00
N LEU A 110 -0.92 11.13 14.81
CA LEU A 110 -1.95 10.39 15.56
C LEU A 110 -1.50 10.06 16.99
N ASN A 111 -0.21 9.81 17.18
CA ASN A 111 0.35 9.41 18.48
C ASN A 111 0.96 10.58 19.28
N ARG A 112 0.97 11.80 18.73
CA ARG A 112 1.61 13.00 19.32
C ARG A 112 3.11 12.83 19.59
N THR A 113 3.78 12.10 18.72
CA THR A 113 5.21 11.76 18.77
C THR A 113 5.96 12.25 17.54
N MET A 114 5.37 13.20 16.79
CA MET A 114 6.05 13.84 15.67
C MET A 114 6.86 15.01 16.21
N GLU A 115 8.17 14.89 16.14
CA GLU A 115 9.08 16.03 16.33
C GLU A 115 8.98 16.99 15.13
N ALA A 116 9.52 18.21 15.28
CA ALA A 116 9.40 19.29 14.28
C ALA A 116 9.85 18.92 12.85
N ASN A 117 10.62 17.83 12.69
CA ASN A 117 11.25 17.41 11.43
C ASN A 117 10.69 16.08 10.86
N CYS A 118 9.53 15.61 11.31
CA CYS A 118 8.89 14.38 10.78
C CYS A 118 9.66 13.09 11.07
N THR A 119 10.53 13.16 12.05
CA THR A 119 11.22 12.01 12.58
C THR A 119 10.33 11.28 13.59
N ARG A 120 10.62 10.00 13.78
CA ARG A 120 9.94 9.08 14.69
C ARG A 120 10.87 8.73 15.82
N ASP A 121 10.37 8.92 17.04
CA ASP A 121 11.10 8.59 18.24
C ASP A 121 11.18 7.09 18.47
N TYR A 122 12.33 6.64 18.91
CA TYR A 122 12.53 5.32 19.48
C TYR A 122 11.58 5.11 20.66
N LEU A 123 10.85 3.98 20.65
CA LEU A 123 9.96 3.61 21.74
C LEU A 123 10.60 2.54 22.64
N PHE A 124 10.96 1.40 22.05
CA PHE A 124 11.51 0.25 22.78
C PHE A 124 12.19 -0.76 21.84
N THR A 125 13.11 -1.55 22.40
CA THR A 125 13.64 -2.76 21.77
C THR A 125 12.62 -3.87 21.93
N VAL A 126 12.22 -4.47 20.80
CA VAL A 126 11.22 -5.54 20.74
C VAL A 126 11.89 -6.85 21.12
N VAL A 127 12.99 -7.17 20.44
CA VAL A 127 13.86 -8.32 20.70
C VAL A 127 15.30 -7.97 20.30
N GLU A 128 16.28 -8.57 20.97
CA GLU A 128 17.71 -8.42 20.63
C GLU A 128 18.39 -9.79 20.57
N GLN A 129 19.52 -9.84 19.87
CA GLN A 129 20.34 -11.03 19.79
C GLN A 129 21.10 -11.19 21.11
N ASP A 130 20.91 -12.33 21.77
CA ASP A 130 21.62 -12.66 23.00
C ASP A 130 21.76 -14.19 23.15
N LYS A 131 22.16 -14.66 24.34
CA LYS A 131 22.29 -16.10 24.60
C LYS A 131 20.95 -16.85 24.58
N ALA A 132 19.84 -16.19 24.92
CA ALA A 132 18.50 -16.77 24.93
C ALA A 132 17.86 -16.73 23.53
N ASN A 133 18.24 -15.76 22.70
CA ASN A 133 17.78 -15.53 21.34
C ASN A 133 18.97 -15.57 20.34
N PRO A 134 19.68 -16.71 20.23
CA PRO A 134 20.92 -16.79 19.47
C PRO A 134 20.70 -16.67 17.95
N PHE A 135 19.49 -16.98 17.47
CA PHE A 135 19.19 -17.10 16.05
C PHE A 135 18.79 -15.79 15.37
N LEU A 136 18.58 -14.70 16.13
CA LEU A 136 18.39 -13.34 15.60
C LEU A 136 19.72 -12.77 15.06
N ASP A 137 20.40 -13.54 14.22
CA ASP A 137 21.66 -13.18 13.58
C ASP A 137 21.36 -12.68 12.17
N HIS A 138 21.61 -11.40 11.93
CA HIS A 138 21.36 -10.73 10.66
C HIS A 138 19.88 -10.79 10.25
N PRO A 139 18.95 -10.28 11.09
CA PRO A 139 17.52 -10.24 10.76
C PRO A 139 17.30 -9.45 9.47
N TYR A 140 16.56 -10.03 8.53
CA TYR A 140 16.37 -9.51 7.19
C TYR A 140 14.96 -8.97 6.97
N ASP A 141 13.92 -9.75 7.30
CA ASP A 141 12.52 -9.34 7.15
C ASP A 141 11.67 -9.69 8.37
N ILE A 142 10.57 -8.97 8.57
CA ILE A 142 9.64 -9.10 9.68
C ILE A 142 8.22 -9.25 9.12
N ALA A 143 7.44 -10.17 9.65
CA ALA A 143 6.00 -10.26 9.40
C ALA A 143 5.22 -10.40 10.73
N PHE A 144 4.00 -9.87 10.78
CA PHE A 144 3.11 -10.01 11.92
C PHE A 144 1.91 -10.86 11.55
N HIS A 145 1.55 -11.81 12.40
CA HIS A 145 0.31 -12.56 12.25
C HIS A 145 -0.88 -11.60 12.39
N PRO A 146 -1.82 -11.55 11.43
CA PRO A 146 -2.89 -10.56 11.44
C PRO A 146 -3.89 -10.75 12.61
N VAL A 147 -3.98 -11.96 13.16
CA VAL A 147 -4.87 -12.29 14.30
C VAL A 147 -4.14 -12.35 15.64
N THR A 148 -3.15 -13.23 15.80
CA THR A 148 -2.42 -13.40 17.07
C THR A 148 -1.41 -12.28 17.35
N GLU A 149 -1.14 -11.43 16.36
CA GLU A 149 -0.08 -10.44 16.37
C GLU A 149 1.32 -11.03 16.49
N ASP A 150 1.53 -12.35 16.48
CA ASP A 150 2.86 -12.97 16.61
C ASP A 150 3.83 -12.45 15.54
N MET A 151 5.09 -12.23 15.93
CA MET A 151 6.11 -11.70 15.06
C MET A 151 6.99 -12.81 14.52
N TYR A 152 7.15 -12.86 13.21
CA TYR A 152 8.07 -13.75 12.51
C TYR A 152 9.24 -12.92 11.97
N VAL A 153 10.45 -13.41 12.16
CA VAL A 153 11.68 -12.74 11.70
C VAL A 153 12.50 -13.73 10.90
N SER A 154 12.87 -13.36 9.69
CA SER A 154 13.77 -14.14 8.85
C SER A 154 15.22 -13.72 9.12
N ASN A 155 16.12 -14.69 9.31
CA ASN A 155 17.49 -14.46 9.75
C ASN A 155 18.49 -14.99 8.71
N GLN A 156 19.23 -14.07 8.10
CA GLN A 156 20.08 -14.37 6.95
C GLN A 156 21.26 -15.28 7.31
N ASN A 157 21.96 -15.01 8.42
CA ASN A 157 23.19 -15.71 8.77
C ASN A 157 22.92 -17.07 9.40
N SER A 158 21.89 -17.16 10.25
CA SER A 158 21.50 -18.41 10.90
C SER A 158 20.66 -19.31 10.00
N VAL A 159 20.18 -18.80 8.86
CA VAL A 159 19.32 -19.52 7.89
C VAL A 159 18.07 -20.07 8.59
N THR A 160 17.42 -19.22 9.38
CA THR A 160 16.25 -19.56 10.19
C THR A 160 15.13 -18.55 10.02
N VAL A 161 13.92 -18.94 10.41
CA VAL A 161 12.82 -18.04 10.74
C VAL A 161 12.50 -18.24 12.22
N THR A 162 12.52 -17.15 12.98
CA THR A 162 12.18 -17.16 14.40
C THR A 162 10.78 -16.58 14.61
N ARG A 163 9.96 -17.23 15.44
CA ARG A 163 8.65 -16.76 15.89
C ARG A 163 8.72 -16.25 17.33
N TYR A 164 8.12 -15.09 17.56
CA TYR A 164 7.93 -14.47 18.86
C TYR A 164 6.44 -14.33 19.13
N ASN A 165 5.99 -14.90 20.24
CA ASN A 165 4.60 -14.80 20.67
C ASN A 165 4.35 -13.44 21.29
N ARG A 166 3.22 -12.83 20.89
CA ARG A 166 2.71 -11.62 21.53
C ARG A 166 2.18 -11.98 22.92
N ASP A 167 2.59 -11.24 23.95
CA ASP A 167 2.02 -11.37 25.30
C ASP A 167 1.33 -10.07 25.74
N PRO A 168 0.02 -9.90 25.46
CA PRO A 168 -0.73 -8.69 25.83
C PRO A 168 -0.79 -8.46 27.35
N THR A 169 -0.63 -9.51 28.15
CA THR A 169 -0.70 -9.41 29.61
C THR A 169 0.59 -8.86 30.23
N ALA A 170 1.71 -9.00 29.50
CA ALA A 170 3.03 -8.55 29.91
C ALA A 170 3.43 -7.18 29.36
N ASP A 171 2.49 -6.45 28.74
CA ASP A 171 2.78 -5.14 28.14
C ASP A 171 3.46 -4.20 29.13
N VAL A 172 4.65 -3.74 28.73
CA VAL A 172 5.59 -3.07 29.63
C VAL A 172 5.26 -1.58 29.66
N LYS A 173 5.18 -1.00 30.86
CA LYS A 173 5.15 0.46 30.96
C LYS A 173 6.55 1.02 30.68
N PRO A 174 6.70 2.07 29.85
CA PRO A 174 7.98 2.75 29.69
C PRO A 174 8.54 3.10 31.07
N LYS A 175 9.84 2.84 31.28
CA LYS A 175 10.54 3.43 32.42
C LYS A 175 10.44 4.95 32.28
N ALA A 176 9.94 5.62 33.31
CA ALA A 176 9.70 7.06 33.30
C ALA A 176 11.01 7.80 32.98
N GLY A 177 11.12 8.34 31.77
CA GLY A 177 12.37 8.91 31.28
C GLY A 177 12.28 9.51 29.89
N ALA A 178 11.22 10.27 29.60
CA ALA A 178 11.18 11.37 28.62
C ALA A 178 9.74 11.91 28.56
N GLY A 179 9.56 13.21 28.76
CA GLY A 179 8.39 14.00 28.36
C GLY A 179 7.02 13.43 28.73
N GLY A 180 6.51 13.81 29.91
CA GLY A 180 5.17 13.43 30.35
C GLY A 180 4.09 13.81 29.35
N LEU A 181 3.50 12.81 28.69
CA LEU A 181 2.10 12.71 28.31
C LEU A 181 1.82 11.27 27.83
N SER A 182 0.95 10.57 28.56
CA SER A 182 0.39 9.23 28.31
C SER A 182 1.14 8.00 28.83
N ARG A 183 0.41 7.22 29.64
CA ARG A 183 0.72 5.89 30.19
C ARG A 183 0.66 4.79 29.10
N ALA A 184 1.32 4.97 27.95
CA ALA A 184 1.33 3.94 26.92
C ALA A 184 1.98 2.66 27.48
N ARG A 185 1.35 1.49 27.30
CA ARG A 185 2.03 0.21 27.55
C ARG A 185 2.56 -0.30 26.21
N TYR A 186 3.80 -0.77 26.19
CA TYR A 186 4.43 -1.29 24.99
C TYR A 186 4.23 -2.79 24.84
N PRO A 187 3.97 -3.27 23.62
CA PRO A 187 3.90 -4.68 23.31
C PRO A 187 5.07 -5.50 23.84
N ALA A 188 4.77 -6.49 24.68
CA ALA A 188 5.72 -7.51 25.12
C ALA A 188 5.72 -8.75 24.22
N TRP A 189 6.90 -9.35 24.08
CA TRP A 189 7.17 -10.48 23.21
C TRP A 189 7.99 -11.54 23.93
N LYS A 190 7.73 -12.80 23.61
CA LYS A 190 8.49 -13.95 24.13
C LYS A 190 8.82 -14.87 22.98
N LEU A 191 9.99 -15.51 23.03
CA LEU A 191 10.31 -16.57 22.07
C LEU A 191 9.24 -17.65 22.10
N ALA A 192 8.76 -18.05 20.93
CA ALA A 192 7.85 -19.18 20.81
C ALA A 192 8.58 -20.49 21.14
N LYS A 193 7.79 -21.56 21.34
CA LYS A 193 8.34 -22.92 21.35
C LYS A 193 8.84 -23.25 19.94
N ASN A 194 9.89 -24.05 19.85
CA ASN A 194 10.34 -24.54 18.55
C ASN A 194 9.24 -25.38 17.90
N VAL A 195 8.97 -25.13 16.64
CA VAL A 195 8.13 -25.98 15.80
C VAL A 195 8.84 -27.31 15.59
N LYS A 196 8.09 -28.41 15.67
CA LYS A 196 8.61 -29.78 15.50
C LYS A 196 9.34 -29.94 14.15
N ALA A 197 8.68 -29.53 13.06
CA ALA A 197 9.24 -29.60 11.71
C ALA A 197 10.55 -28.80 11.55
N ALA A 198 10.79 -27.77 12.36
CA ALA A 198 12.00 -26.95 12.29
C ALA A 198 13.21 -27.57 13.00
N VAL A 199 13.01 -28.60 13.83
CA VAL A 199 14.08 -29.22 14.65
C VAL A 199 14.27 -30.71 14.38
N GLU A 200 13.39 -31.34 13.61
CA GLU A 200 13.53 -32.73 13.17
C GLU A 200 14.77 -32.90 12.29
N ALA A 201 15.87 -33.37 12.88
CA ALA A 201 17.13 -33.62 12.17
C ALA A 201 16.98 -34.77 11.16
N SER A 202 17.61 -34.64 9.99
CA SER A 202 17.76 -35.76 9.05
C SER A 202 18.73 -36.80 9.61
N GLU A 203 18.34 -38.08 9.64
CA GLU A 203 19.20 -39.17 10.10
C GLU A 203 20.45 -39.35 9.21
N GLU A 204 20.44 -38.87 7.97
CA GLU A 204 21.49 -39.10 6.96
C GLU A 204 22.77 -38.27 7.11
N THR A 205 22.81 -37.25 7.97
CA THR A 205 24.03 -36.44 8.21
C THR A 205 24.91 -36.93 9.37
N THR A 206 24.66 -38.15 9.88
CA THR A 206 25.48 -38.76 10.95
C THR A 206 26.74 -39.48 10.48
N SER A 207 27.12 -39.40 9.19
CA SER A 207 28.37 -39.98 8.70
C SER A 207 29.43 -38.92 8.37
N VAL A 208 30.47 -38.90 9.21
CA VAL A 208 31.84 -38.45 8.96
C VAL A 208 32.11 -36.93 8.98
N GLY A 209 32.68 -36.49 10.12
CA GLY A 209 33.67 -35.41 10.18
C GLY A 209 33.12 -33.98 10.21
N GLU A 210 33.09 -33.40 11.41
CA GLU A 210 32.91 -31.95 11.68
C GLU A 210 31.57 -31.33 11.25
N THR A 211 30.46 -31.83 11.78
CA THR A 211 29.24 -31.02 11.90
C THR A 211 29.42 -29.97 13.00
N PRO A 212 29.10 -28.67 12.76
CA PRO A 212 28.94 -27.72 13.84
C PRO A 212 27.78 -28.24 14.69
N THR A 213 28.15 -28.77 15.86
CA THR A 213 27.29 -29.24 16.94
C THR A 213 25.93 -28.55 16.91
N THR A 214 24.87 -29.33 16.75
CA THR A 214 23.53 -29.07 17.31
C THR A 214 23.69 -28.90 18.83
N ARG A 215 24.36 -27.82 19.25
CA ARG A 215 24.48 -27.38 20.64
C ARG A 215 23.07 -27.23 21.14
N SER A 216 22.63 -28.19 21.95
CA SER A 216 21.44 -28.16 22.81
C SER A 216 20.51 -27.00 22.48
N ILE A 217 19.82 -27.09 21.33
CA ILE A 217 18.86 -26.04 20.94
C ILE A 217 17.84 -26.02 22.07
N THR A 218 17.75 -24.90 22.79
CA THR A 218 16.79 -24.79 23.88
C THR A 218 15.39 -24.96 23.31
N GLY A 219 14.50 -25.65 24.03
CA GLY A 219 13.14 -25.94 23.51
C GLY A 219 12.30 -24.70 23.18
N ASN A 220 12.75 -23.52 23.62
CA ASN A 220 12.08 -22.23 23.45
C ASN A 220 12.99 -21.22 22.70
N ALA A 221 13.71 -21.67 21.69
CA ALA A 221 14.54 -20.80 20.86
C ALA A 221 13.75 -20.10 19.73
N GLY A 222 12.43 -20.26 19.69
CA GLY A 222 11.55 -19.63 18.70
C GLY A 222 11.69 -20.17 17.29
N LEU A 223 12.36 -21.31 17.06
CA LEU A 223 12.57 -21.81 15.71
C LEU A 223 11.24 -22.20 15.04
N PHE A 224 10.86 -21.45 14.01
CA PHE A 224 9.68 -21.74 13.18
C PHE A 224 10.07 -22.47 11.91
N ALA A 225 11.18 -22.08 11.29
CA ALA A 225 11.80 -22.81 10.18
C ALA A 225 13.33 -22.74 10.29
N SER A 226 14.05 -23.76 9.82
CA SER A 226 15.51 -23.81 9.90
C SER A 226 16.12 -24.62 8.76
N SER A 227 17.41 -24.39 8.49
CA SER A 227 18.22 -25.22 7.60
C SER A 227 18.48 -26.66 8.10
N TRP A 228 18.07 -26.98 9.34
CA TRP A 228 18.27 -28.29 9.96
C TRP A 228 17.09 -29.23 9.80
N SER A 229 15.97 -28.76 9.25
CA SER A 229 14.81 -29.63 9.01
C SER A 229 15.14 -30.77 8.06
N SER A 230 14.63 -31.96 8.36
CA SER A 230 14.61 -33.10 7.43
C SER A 230 13.50 -32.98 6.38
N SER A 231 12.44 -32.22 6.65
CA SER A 231 11.28 -32.09 5.76
C SER A 231 11.50 -31.10 4.61
N TYR A 232 12.55 -30.28 4.68
CA TYR A 232 12.93 -29.32 3.64
C TYR A 232 14.37 -28.85 3.80
N SER A 233 14.94 -28.31 2.72
CA SER A 233 16.24 -27.68 2.75
C SER A 233 16.13 -26.18 2.56
N MET A 234 16.78 -25.41 3.45
CA MET A 234 16.91 -23.96 3.36
C MET A 234 18.40 -23.59 3.41
N SER A 235 18.82 -22.61 2.62
CA SER A 235 20.24 -22.26 2.46
C SER A 235 20.52 -20.76 2.47
N SER A 236 19.59 -19.91 2.01
CA SER A 236 19.77 -18.46 2.05
C SER A 236 18.44 -17.73 2.24
N VAL A 237 18.04 -17.58 3.51
CA VAL A 237 16.75 -17.01 3.90
C VAL A 237 16.75 -15.48 3.79
N ARG A 238 15.76 -14.91 3.11
CA ARG A 238 15.58 -13.45 2.95
C ARG A 238 14.15 -13.00 3.24
N GLY A 239 13.43 -12.49 2.24
CA GLY A 239 12.11 -11.90 2.40
C GLY A 239 11.08 -12.84 3.00
N LEU A 240 10.11 -12.24 3.67
CA LEU A 240 9.10 -12.92 4.46
C LEU A 240 7.77 -12.18 4.34
N THR A 241 6.71 -12.94 4.12
CA THR A 241 5.35 -12.41 4.27
C THR A 241 4.40 -13.45 4.82
N ILE A 242 3.27 -12.98 5.33
CA ILE A 242 2.15 -13.83 5.73
C ILE A 242 0.98 -13.51 4.81
N SER A 243 0.26 -14.53 4.36
CA SER A 243 -0.91 -14.34 3.52
C SER A 243 -2.06 -13.68 4.29
N PRO A 244 -3.07 -13.13 3.59
CA PRO A 244 -4.40 -13.03 4.18
C PRO A 244 -4.96 -14.43 4.45
N GLN A 245 -6.11 -14.52 5.12
CA GLN A 245 -6.74 -15.81 5.36
C GLN A 245 -7.28 -16.35 4.03
N LEU A 246 -6.83 -17.52 3.61
CA LEU A 246 -7.17 -18.11 2.31
C LEU A 246 -7.74 -19.53 2.45
N PRO A 247 -8.66 -19.97 1.57
CA PRO A 247 -9.18 -21.33 1.59
C PRO A 247 -8.08 -22.36 1.26
N ARG A 248 -7.99 -23.41 2.07
CA ARG A 248 -7.03 -24.51 1.85
C ARG A 248 -7.23 -25.19 0.51
N THR A 249 -8.47 -25.45 0.12
CA THR A 249 -8.74 -26.14 -1.16
C THR A 249 -8.40 -25.28 -2.38
N LEU A 250 -8.45 -23.95 -2.26
CA LEU A 250 -8.02 -23.03 -3.31
C LEU A 250 -6.49 -23.01 -3.48
N VAL A 251 -5.75 -23.00 -2.38
CA VAL A 251 -4.28 -22.90 -2.38
C VAL A 251 -3.63 -24.28 -2.54
N GLU A 252 -3.93 -25.20 -1.63
CA GLU A 252 -3.34 -26.55 -1.56
C GLU A 252 -4.03 -27.54 -2.51
N GLY A 253 -5.36 -27.43 -2.68
CA GLY A 253 -6.13 -28.32 -3.57
C GLY A 253 -6.10 -27.89 -5.05
N GLY A 254 -5.80 -26.61 -5.31
CA GLY A 254 -5.80 -26.05 -6.65
C GLY A 254 -7.19 -25.91 -7.27
N ASP A 255 -8.21 -25.70 -6.44
CA ASP A 255 -9.59 -25.42 -6.88
C ASP A 255 -9.67 -24.17 -7.77
N SER A 256 -10.79 -24.04 -8.47
CA SER A 256 -11.10 -22.84 -9.26
C SER A 256 -11.57 -21.71 -8.33
N PRO A 257 -11.38 -20.43 -8.73
CA PRO A 257 -11.93 -19.31 -7.96
C PRO A 257 -13.45 -19.43 -7.84
N GLY A 258 -14.01 -18.91 -6.76
CA GLY A 258 -15.44 -19.07 -6.47
C GLY A 258 -15.78 -18.89 -5.00
N VAL A 259 -16.92 -19.43 -4.60
CA VAL A 259 -17.49 -19.25 -3.27
C VAL A 259 -17.07 -20.38 -2.34
N PHE A 260 -16.37 -20.05 -1.26
CA PHE A 260 -15.85 -21.00 -0.28
C PHE A 260 -16.46 -20.76 1.10
N ALA A 261 -16.59 -21.83 1.88
CA ALA A 261 -16.95 -21.75 3.29
C ALA A 261 -15.81 -21.12 4.09
N VAL A 262 -16.14 -20.15 4.95
CA VAL A 262 -15.20 -19.47 5.84
C VAL A 262 -15.32 -20.08 7.22
N THR A 263 -14.56 -21.13 7.47
CA THR A 263 -14.49 -21.83 8.76
C THR A 263 -13.03 -21.94 9.18
N ASN A 264 -12.77 -22.14 10.48
CA ASN A 264 -11.39 -22.31 10.97
C ASN A 264 -10.67 -23.53 10.35
N GLU A 265 -11.43 -24.55 9.93
CA GLU A 265 -10.86 -25.76 9.32
C GLU A 265 -10.57 -25.58 7.82
N SER A 266 -11.37 -24.74 7.13
CA SER A 266 -11.26 -24.51 5.69
C SER A 266 -10.33 -23.37 5.32
N MET A 267 -10.00 -22.49 6.27
CA MET A 267 -9.27 -21.25 6.06
C MET A 267 -7.93 -21.27 6.81
N MET A 268 -6.87 -20.77 6.18
CA MET A 268 -5.52 -20.81 6.76
C MET A 268 -4.72 -19.55 6.43
N TYR A 269 -3.78 -19.22 7.33
CA TYR A 269 -2.71 -18.27 7.07
C TYR A 269 -1.44 -19.01 6.65
N TYR A 270 -0.79 -18.53 5.60
CA TYR A 270 0.42 -19.12 5.06
C TYR A 270 1.60 -18.18 5.29
N LEU A 271 2.70 -18.69 5.85
CA LEU A 271 3.95 -17.97 5.93
C LEU A 271 4.81 -18.30 4.71
N LEU A 272 5.22 -17.29 3.95
CA LEU A 272 6.03 -17.43 2.75
C LEU A 272 7.45 -16.93 3.04
N VAL A 273 8.45 -17.76 2.76
CA VAL A 273 9.86 -17.50 3.05
C VAL A 273 10.68 -17.64 1.78
N CYS A 274 11.40 -16.58 1.39
CA CYS A 274 12.30 -16.63 0.25
C CYS A 274 13.61 -17.34 0.60
N ASP A 275 13.95 -18.41 -0.13
CA ASP A 275 15.30 -18.99 -0.20
C ASP A 275 15.96 -18.62 -1.53
N VAL A 276 16.88 -17.65 -1.46
CA VAL A 276 17.59 -17.13 -2.63
C VAL A 276 18.39 -18.23 -3.32
N SER A 277 19.12 -19.04 -2.55
CA SER A 277 20.08 -19.99 -3.10
C SER A 277 19.41 -21.24 -3.67
N ARG A 278 18.18 -21.54 -3.24
CA ARG A 278 17.36 -22.63 -3.78
C ARG A 278 16.39 -22.18 -4.88
N ASN A 279 16.35 -20.91 -5.25
CA ASN A 279 15.38 -20.38 -6.21
C ASN A 279 13.93 -20.78 -5.83
N THR A 280 13.60 -20.68 -4.55
CA THR A 280 12.34 -21.20 -4.01
C THR A 280 11.75 -20.23 -3.00
N VAL A 281 10.44 -19.99 -3.10
CA VAL A 281 9.63 -19.42 -2.02
C VAL A 281 8.97 -20.59 -1.28
N HIS A 282 9.41 -20.87 -0.06
CA HIS A 282 8.84 -21.91 0.78
C HIS A 282 7.51 -21.45 1.37
N VAL A 283 6.51 -22.33 1.37
CA VAL A 283 5.19 -22.05 1.93
C VAL A 283 4.97 -22.94 3.13
N PHE A 284 4.70 -22.31 4.27
CA PHE A 284 4.44 -22.97 5.55
C PHE A 284 3.03 -22.67 6.03
N ASP A 285 2.42 -23.60 6.74
CA ASP A 285 1.29 -23.30 7.61
C ASP A 285 1.79 -22.38 8.74
N ALA A 286 1.24 -21.17 8.84
CA ALA A 286 1.70 -20.16 9.81
C ALA A 286 1.48 -20.58 11.27
N GLU A 287 0.55 -21.50 11.54
CA GLU A 287 0.23 -21.96 12.90
C GLU A 287 1.12 -23.12 13.31
N SER A 288 1.13 -24.20 12.52
CA SER A 288 1.86 -25.44 12.82
C SER A 288 3.35 -25.38 12.47
N GLY A 289 3.71 -24.54 11.49
CA GLY A 289 5.04 -24.47 10.88
C GLY A 289 5.42 -25.67 10.03
N GLU A 290 4.45 -26.52 9.66
CA GLU A 290 4.63 -27.54 8.63
C GLU A 290 4.87 -26.86 7.27
N ARG A 291 5.87 -27.35 6.51
CA ARG A 291 6.07 -26.90 5.14
C ARG A 291 5.11 -27.64 4.22
N LEU A 292 4.28 -26.88 3.50
CA LEU A 292 3.26 -27.42 2.62
C LEU A 292 3.78 -27.65 1.20
N PHE A 293 4.42 -26.63 0.61
CA PHE A 293 5.00 -26.72 -0.74
C PHE A 293 6.08 -25.65 -0.96
N GLY A 294 6.62 -25.55 -2.17
CA GLY A 294 7.52 -24.49 -2.58
C GLY A 294 7.18 -23.99 -3.99
N LEU A 295 7.38 -22.70 -4.22
CA LEU A 295 7.19 -22.06 -5.52
C LEU A 295 8.54 -21.73 -6.12
N SER A 296 8.81 -22.24 -7.32
CA SER A 296 10.09 -22.00 -8.01
C SER A 296 10.12 -20.59 -8.60
N VAL A 297 11.00 -19.75 -8.08
CA VAL A 297 11.21 -18.37 -8.54
C VAL A 297 12.72 -18.12 -8.58
N PRO A 298 13.27 -17.47 -9.61
CA PRO A 298 14.69 -17.12 -9.63
C PRO A 298 15.08 -16.26 -8.42
N SER A 299 16.09 -16.69 -7.67
CA SER A 299 16.74 -15.96 -6.58
C SER A 299 15.85 -14.97 -5.81
N PRO A 300 14.76 -15.46 -5.16
CA PRO A 300 13.73 -14.58 -4.62
C PRO A 300 14.27 -13.80 -3.43
N ILE A 301 14.09 -12.48 -3.40
CA ILE A 301 14.53 -11.62 -2.29
C ILE A 301 13.35 -11.16 -1.45
N GLN A 302 12.28 -10.68 -2.07
CA GLN A 302 11.10 -10.19 -1.37
C GLN A 302 9.86 -10.85 -1.93
N VAL A 303 8.89 -11.11 -1.07
CA VAL A 303 7.60 -11.66 -1.43
C VAL A 303 6.50 -10.83 -0.78
N MET A 304 5.41 -10.57 -1.50
CA MET A 304 4.23 -9.92 -0.92
C MET A 304 2.94 -10.39 -1.59
N PHE A 305 1.85 -10.29 -0.83
CA PHE A 305 0.51 -10.42 -1.39
C PHE A 305 0.02 -9.04 -1.86
N PRO A 306 -0.65 -8.97 -3.01
CA PRO A 306 -1.42 -7.80 -3.41
C PRO A 306 -2.36 -7.30 -2.31
N SER A 307 -2.38 -5.99 -2.13
CA SER A 307 -3.16 -5.25 -1.13
C SER A 307 -4.65 -5.57 -1.19
N ARG A 308 -5.19 -5.82 -2.39
CA ARG A 308 -6.59 -6.18 -2.62
C ARG A 308 -7.04 -7.43 -1.86
N TYR A 309 -6.13 -8.36 -1.54
CA TYR A 309 -6.49 -9.57 -0.81
C TYR A 309 -6.64 -9.35 0.70
N TYR A 310 -6.18 -8.21 1.23
CA TYR A 310 -6.34 -7.84 2.63
C TYR A 310 -7.62 -7.05 2.91
N ILE A 311 -8.33 -6.61 1.87
CA ILE A 311 -9.59 -5.87 2.03
C ILE A 311 -10.67 -6.85 2.49
N SER A 312 -11.01 -6.79 3.77
CA SER A 312 -12.17 -7.48 4.35
C SER A 312 -13.44 -6.71 3.96
N ASP A 313 -13.82 -6.80 2.69
CA ASP A 313 -15.09 -6.23 2.28
C ASP A 313 -16.21 -7.12 2.81
N SER A 314 -16.78 -6.73 3.96
CA SER A 314 -17.90 -7.42 4.59
C SER A 314 -19.11 -7.59 3.66
N SER A 315 -19.19 -6.79 2.59
CA SER A 315 -20.21 -6.92 1.55
C SER A 315 -20.07 -8.19 0.69
N SER A 316 -18.90 -8.84 0.71
CA SER A 316 -18.64 -10.11 -0.01
C SER A 316 -19.02 -11.37 0.79
N LEU A 317 -19.50 -11.20 2.02
CA LEU A 317 -19.95 -12.30 2.87
C LEU A 317 -21.41 -12.63 2.59
N SER A 318 -21.69 -13.93 2.40
CA SER A 318 -23.05 -14.48 2.30
C SER A 318 -23.21 -15.63 3.27
N VAL A 319 -24.45 -16.06 3.53
CA VAL A 319 -24.74 -17.18 4.42
C VAL A 319 -25.41 -18.28 3.58
N SER A 320 -24.87 -19.49 3.64
CA SER A 320 -25.46 -20.64 2.96
C SER A 320 -26.80 -21.03 3.59
N PRO A 321 -27.66 -21.83 2.90
CA PRO A 321 -28.89 -22.35 3.49
C PRO A 321 -28.67 -23.15 4.80
N ALA A 322 -27.46 -23.67 5.02
CA ALA A 322 -27.06 -24.39 6.23
C ALA A 322 -26.51 -23.46 7.34
N GLY A 323 -26.56 -22.13 7.17
CA GLY A 323 -26.07 -21.17 8.16
C GLY A 323 -24.55 -20.96 8.17
N VAL A 324 -23.83 -21.47 7.16
CA VAL A 324 -22.36 -21.35 7.06
C VAL A 324 -21.99 -20.06 6.35
N LEU A 325 -21.03 -19.30 6.89
CA LEU A 325 -20.50 -18.11 6.25
C LEU A 325 -19.74 -18.50 4.98
N MET A 326 -20.08 -17.86 3.86
CA MET A 326 -19.50 -18.08 2.54
C MET A 326 -18.89 -16.78 2.02
N ARG A 327 -17.75 -16.87 1.35
CA ARG A 327 -17.08 -15.72 0.72
C ARG A 327 -16.57 -16.10 -0.66
N ASN A 328 -16.69 -15.18 -1.62
CA ASN A 328 -16.10 -15.35 -2.94
C ASN A 328 -14.60 -15.03 -2.89
N PHE A 329 -13.78 -15.92 -3.44
CA PHE A 329 -12.33 -15.76 -3.55
C PHE A 329 -11.90 -15.81 -5.01
N ASP A 330 -11.13 -14.80 -5.41
CA ASP A 330 -10.40 -14.81 -6.68
C ASP A 330 -9.18 -15.73 -6.59
N VAL A 331 -8.56 -16.01 -7.73
CA VAL A 331 -7.27 -16.71 -7.76
C VAL A 331 -6.25 -15.88 -6.97
N PRO A 332 -5.60 -16.44 -5.94
CA PRO A 332 -4.60 -15.70 -5.19
C PRO A 332 -3.31 -15.63 -6.01
N TYR A 333 -2.75 -14.44 -6.10
CA TYR A 333 -1.43 -14.18 -6.69
C TYR A 333 -0.50 -13.59 -5.64
N ILE A 334 0.80 -13.74 -5.87
CA ILE A 334 1.85 -13.08 -5.09
C ILE A 334 2.79 -12.33 -6.02
N TYR A 335 3.41 -11.28 -5.51
CA TYR A 335 4.53 -10.61 -6.14
C TYR A 335 5.84 -11.07 -5.52
N VAL A 336 6.84 -11.36 -6.35
CA VAL A 336 8.18 -11.77 -5.90
C VAL A 336 9.25 -11.01 -6.69
N THR A 337 10.21 -10.41 -6.00
CA THR A 337 11.39 -9.80 -6.63
C THR A 337 12.55 -10.78 -6.66
N SER A 338 13.35 -10.72 -7.72
CA SER A 338 14.50 -11.58 -7.95
C SER A 338 15.81 -10.79 -7.94
N LYS A 339 16.80 -11.36 -7.24
CA LYS A 339 18.14 -10.80 -7.12
C LYS A 339 18.92 -10.82 -8.41
N GLU A 340 18.90 -11.92 -9.13
CA GLU A 340 19.93 -12.23 -10.13
C GLU A 340 19.59 -11.69 -11.51
N ASP A 341 18.32 -11.77 -11.89
CA ASP A 341 17.83 -11.32 -13.20
C ASP A 341 17.21 -9.90 -13.16
N GLY A 342 17.06 -9.32 -11.97
CA GLY A 342 16.47 -7.99 -11.79
C GLY A 342 14.97 -7.90 -12.04
N MET A 343 14.27 -9.03 -12.03
CA MET A 343 12.87 -9.12 -12.36
C MET A 343 11.98 -9.06 -11.12
N ALA A 344 10.77 -8.58 -11.32
CA ALA A 344 9.64 -8.79 -10.45
C ALA A 344 8.62 -9.66 -11.19
N TYR A 345 8.15 -10.68 -10.50
CA TYR A 345 7.22 -11.67 -11.02
C TYR A 345 5.90 -11.58 -10.26
N MET A 346 4.80 -11.74 -10.98
CA MET A 346 3.52 -12.14 -10.41
C MET A 346 3.33 -13.62 -10.72
N LEU A 347 2.93 -14.42 -9.74
CA LEU A 347 2.68 -15.85 -9.91
C LEU A 347 1.49 -16.28 -9.07
N ARG A 348 0.81 -17.34 -9.49
CA ARG A 348 -0.36 -17.84 -8.75
C ARG A 348 0.12 -18.50 -7.46
N PHE A 349 -0.57 -18.21 -6.38
CA PHE A 349 -0.27 -18.81 -5.10
C PHE A 349 -1.04 -20.14 -4.96
N SER A 350 -0.47 -21.22 -5.49
CA SER A 350 -1.05 -22.57 -5.39
C SER A 350 0.01 -23.67 -5.48
N SER A 351 -0.23 -24.79 -4.79
CA SER A 351 0.61 -26.00 -4.83
C SER A 351 0.70 -26.65 -6.22
N ARG A 352 -0.26 -26.37 -7.11
CA ARG A 352 -0.37 -27.00 -8.43
C ARG A 352 0.55 -26.37 -9.48
N GLU A 353 1.23 -25.26 -9.14
CA GLU A 353 2.26 -24.67 -9.98
C GLU A 353 3.60 -25.38 -9.75
N GLY A 354 3.98 -26.24 -10.69
CA GLY A 354 5.30 -26.86 -10.74
C GLY A 354 5.22 -28.38 -10.77
N ASN A 355 5.27 -28.95 -11.96
CA ASN A 355 5.84 -30.29 -12.09
C ASN A 355 7.37 -30.09 -12.06
N PRO A 356 8.09 -30.52 -11.00
CA PRO A 356 9.53 -30.28 -10.85
C PRO A 356 10.38 -30.99 -11.91
N ASN A 357 9.77 -31.81 -12.78
CA ASN A 357 10.48 -32.68 -13.71
C ASN A 357 11.05 -31.97 -14.95
N ASN A 358 10.85 -30.67 -15.14
CA ASN A 358 11.44 -29.94 -16.26
C ASN A 358 12.56 -29.03 -15.77
N ASN A 359 13.79 -29.58 -15.81
CA ASN A 359 15.06 -28.87 -15.69
C ASN A 359 15.25 -27.84 -16.83
N GLY A 360 14.41 -26.81 -16.86
CA GLY A 360 14.52 -25.68 -17.78
C GLY A 360 15.73 -24.76 -17.50
N MET A 361 16.62 -25.15 -16.59
CA MET A 361 17.97 -24.59 -16.49
C MET A 361 18.82 -25.14 -17.64
N GLN A 362 18.80 -24.47 -18.79
CA GLN A 362 19.90 -24.53 -19.73
C GLN A 362 20.83 -23.35 -19.45
N ASP A 363 22.12 -23.62 -19.26
CA ASP A 363 23.21 -22.64 -19.24
C ASP A 363 23.14 -21.51 -18.18
N ASN A 364 22.77 -21.83 -16.93
CA ASN A 364 22.76 -20.89 -15.79
C ASN A 364 21.90 -19.62 -15.99
N ALA A 365 21.02 -19.59 -16.98
CA ALA A 365 20.12 -18.47 -17.23
C ALA A 365 18.66 -18.92 -17.09
N PHE A 366 17.87 -18.16 -16.33
CA PHE A 366 16.42 -18.32 -16.28
C PHE A 366 15.81 -17.79 -17.58
N GLY A 367 15.86 -18.60 -18.63
CA GLY A 367 15.33 -18.25 -19.94
C GLY A 367 13.79 -18.24 -19.98
N GLU A 368 13.24 -17.76 -21.10
CA GLU A 368 11.78 -17.75 -21.32
C GLU A 368 11.11 -19.12 -21.11
N GLY A 369 11.83 -20.22 -21.37
CA GLY A 369 11.36 -21.58 -21.13
C GLY A 369 11.04 -21.85 -19.65
N PHE A 370 11.87 -21.36 -18.73
CA PHE A 370 11.63 -21.47 -17.30
C PHE A 370 10.41 -20.65 -16.87
N ILE A 371 10.34 -19.39 -17.34
CA ILE A 371 9.23 -18.47 -17.06
C ILE A 371 7.89 -19.07 -17.52
N ARG A 372 7.82 -19.60 -18.74
CA ARG A 372 6.61 -20.24 -19.28
C ARG A 372 6.27 -21.54 -18.53
N ALA A 373 7.27 -22.36 -18.22
CA ALA A 373 7.06 -23.63 -17.51
C ALA A 373 6.48 -23.43 -16.11
N HIS A 374 6.90 -22.36 -15.43
CA HIS A 374 6.47 -22.02 -14.07
C HIS A 374 5.39 -20.93 -14.03
N ARG A 375 4.83 -20.55 -15.19
CA ARG A 375 3.74 -19.55 -15.32
C ARG A 375 4.03 -18.22 -14.61
N LEU A 376 5.30 -17.81 -14.65
CA LEU A 376 5.71 -16.54 -14.06
C LEU A 376 5.28 -15.39 -14.99
N TYR A 377 4.46 -14.48 -14.48
CA TYR A 377 4.11 -13.26 -15.20
C TYR A 377 5.16 -12.20 -14.88
N THR A 378 5.91 -11.76 -15.90
CA THR A 378 6.90 -10.70 -15.72
C THR A 378 6.18 -9.37 -15.52
N ILE A 379 6.57 -8.61 -14.50
CA ILE A 379 5.98 -7.30 -14.22
C ILE A 379 6.80 -6.19 -14.86
N ASN A 380 8.13 -6.26 -14.74
CA ASN A 380 9.06 -5.34 -15.36
C ASN A 380 9.82 -6.01 -16.51
N ARG A 381 10.64 -5.23 -17.20
CA ARG A 381 11.58 -5.73 -18.20
C ARG A 381 12.95 -5.98 -17.55
N PRO A 382 13.71 -6.98 -18.01
CA PRO A 382 15.06 -7.20 -17.53
C PRO A 382 15.91 -5.99 -17.92
N ILE A 383 16.66 -5.47 -16.96
CA ILE A 383 17.62 -4.40 -17.18
C ILE A 383 19.01 -5.01 -16.92
N PRO A 384 19.88 -5.13 -17.94
CA PRO A 384 21.17 -5.81 -17.78
C PRO A 384 22.00 -5.21 -16.66
N LEU A 385 22.54 -6.04 -15.76
CA LEU A 385 23.34 -5.64 -14.59
C LEU A 385 22.54 -4.92 -13.48
N HIS A 386 21.21 -4.97 -13.52
CA HIS A 386 20.35 -4.49 -12.44
C HIS A 386 19.71 -5.65 -11.69
N ALA A 387 19.31 -5.39 -10.45
CA ALA A 387 18.70 -6.37 -9.57
C ALA A 387 17.47 -5.73 -8.91
N ALA A 388 16.38 -6.48 -8.74
CA ALA A 388 15.17 -5.99 -8.09
C ALA A 388 15.28 -6.35 -6.60
N SER A 389 15.12 -5.38 -5.71
CA SER A 389 15.32 -5.60 -4.27
C SER A 389 14.11 -5.23 -3.42
N GLY A 390 13.22 -4.39 -3.93
CA GLY A 390 12.02 -3.93 -3.23
C GLY A 390 10.79 -3.92 -4.14
N ILE A 391 9.63 -4.28 -3.63
CA ILE A 391 8.33 -4.19 -4.29
C ILE A 391 7.27 -3.67 -3.33
N TYR A 392 6.38 -2.83 -3.83
CA TYR A 392 5.22 -2.35 -3.11
C TYR A 392 4.06 -2.07 -4.06
N GLU A 393 2.85 -2.44 -3.65
CA GLU A 393 1.62 -2.03 -4.32
C GLU A 393 0.95 -0.89 -3.56
N ASN A 394 0.66 0.21 -4.26
CA ASN A 394 -0.15 1.31 -3.77
C ASN A 394 -1.63 1.03 -4.07
N PRO A 395 -2.43 0.53 -3.09
CA PRO A 395 -3.85 0.23 -3.30
C PRO A 395 -4.68 1.44 -3.71
N ALA A 396 -4.27 2.65 -3.31
CA ALA A 396 -5.05 3.85 -3.59
C ALA A 396 -4.92 4.35 -5.04
N ARG A 397 -3.96 3.82 -5.79
CA ARG A 397 -3.66 4.28 -7.15
C ARG A 397 -3.47 3.16 -8.15
N ASP A 398 -3.61 1.90 -7.74
CA ASP A 398 -3.33 0.73 -8.56
C ASP A 398 -1.95 0.80 -9.23
N VAL A 399 -0.95 1.26 -8.48
CA VAL A 399 0.44 1.43 -8.93
C VAL A 399 1.34 0.47 -8.17
N LEU A 400 2.30 -0.12 -8.88
CA LEU A 400 3.36 -0.93 -8.29
C LEU A 400 4.70 -0.19 -8.35
N LEU A 401 5.38 -0.11 -7.22
CA LEU A 401 6.72 0.45 -7.09
C LEU A 401 7.74 -0.68 -6.99
N ILE A 402 8.79 -0.63 -7.81
CA ILE A 402 9.88 -1.62 -7.80
C ILE A 402 11.22 -0.90 -7.63
N ALA A 403 11.98 -1.26 -6.59
CA ALA A 403 13.33 -0.74 -6.34
C ALA A 403 14.37 -1.48 -7.16
N ASP A 404 15.24 -0.68 -7.75
CA ASP A 404 16.47 -1.12 -8.34
C ASP A 404 17.61 -1.13 -7.31
N ARG A 405 18.18 -2.31 -7.11
CA ARG A 405 19.34 -2.54 -6.27
C ARG A 405 20.56 -1.76 -6.74
N ASN A 406 20.82 -1.72 -8.05
CA ASN A 406 22.07 -1.18 -8.60
C ASN A 406 21.86 0.19 -9.24
N GLY A 407 20.67 0.45 -9.77
CA GLY A 407 20.35 1.68 -10.51
C GLY A 407 19.88 2.86 -9.66
N ARG A 408 19.82 2.73 -8.33
CA ARG A 408 19.50 3.81 -7.38
C ARG A 408 18.17 4.51 -7.70
N ARG A 409 17.19 3.73 -8.14
CA ARG A 409 15.91 4.20 -8.66
C ARG A 409 14.78 3.37 -8.09
N VAL A 410 13.63 3.99 -7.96
CA VAL A 410 12.36 3.28 -7.82
C VAL A 410 11.52 3.56 -9.04
N TYR A 411 11.10 2.49 -9.70
CA TYR A 411 10.26 2.52 -10.89
C TYR A 411 8.79 2.42 -10.49
N SER A 412 7.93 3.12 -11.21
CA SER A 412 6.48 3.04 -11.09
C SER A 412 5.90 2.29 -12.29
N TYR A 413 5.09 1.28 -12.02
CA TYR A 413 4.38 0.45 -12.99
C TYR A 413 2.89 0.46 -12.69
N ALA A 414 2.04 0.26 -13.71
CA ALA A 414 0.63 -0.03 -13.46
C ALA A 414 0.50 -1.40 -12.78
N SER A 415 -0.44 -1.53 -11.83
CA SER A 415 -0.75 -2.82 -11.23
C SER A 415 -1.11 -3.82 -12.33
N PRO A 416 -0.55 -5.05 -12.30
CA PRO A 416 -0.92 -6.11 -13.25
C PRO A 416 -2.42 -6.36 -13.32
N PHE A 417 -3.17 -6.04 -12.26
CA PHE A 417 -4.63 -6.21 -12.21
C PHE A 417 -5.44 -5.14 -12.96
N LEU A 418 -4.85 -4.00 -13.32
CA LEU A 418 -5.50 -3.01 -14.19
C LEU A 418 -5.49 -3.43 -15.65
N THR A 419 -4.41 -4.11 -16.02
CA THR A 419 -4.26 -4.71 -17.34
C THR A 419 -4.91 -6.07 -17.33
N ASP A 420 -5.55 -6.47 -18.43
CA ASP A 420 -6.00 -7.86 -18.58
C ASP A 420 -4.79 -8.79 -18.75
N TYR A 421 -4.10 -9.05 -17.64
CA TYR A 421 -2.87 -9.86 -17.56
C TYR A 421 -3.10 -11.31 -17.99
N THR A 422 -4.37 -11.74 -18.05
CA THR A 422 -4.74 -13.08 -18.53
C THR A 422 -4.62 -13.20 -20.05
N ASN A 423 -4.72 -12.07 -20.77
CA ASN A 423 -4.71 -12.02 -22.23
C ASN A 423 -3.42 -11.42 -22.83
N GLY A 424 -2.56 -10.77 -22.02
CA GLY A 424 -1.31 -10.16 -22.47
C GLY A 424 -0.07 -10.75 -21.79
N TYR A 425 0.80 -11.43 -22.56
CA TYR A 425 2.15 -11.82 -22.13
C TYR A 425 3.13 -10.64 -22.23
N GLY A 426 2.82 -9.55 -21.53
CA GLY A 426 3.66 -8.35 -21.52
C GLY A 426 3.90 -7.85 -20.10
N PRO A 427 5.06 -7.23 -19.84
CA PRO A 427 5.30 -6.55 -18.58
C PRO A 427 4.23 -5.49 -18.35
N SER A 428 3.90 -5.24 -17.08
CA SER A 428 3.06 -4.11 -16.69
C SER A 428 3.57 -2.82 -17.34
N PRO A 429 2.66 -1.93 -17.80
CA PRO A 429 3.04 -0.63 -18.32
C PRO A 429 3.93 0.14 -17.34
N PHE A 430 5.12 0.52 -17.79
CA PHE A 430 5.97 1.47 -17.07
C PHE A 430 5.32 2.85 -17.13
N LEU A 431 5.12 3.47 -15.96
CA LEU A 431 4.47 4.77 -15.83
C LEU A 431 5.50 5.89 -15.78
N SER A 432 6.42 5.81 -14.81
CA SER A 432 7.44 6.84 -14.58
C SER A 432 8.48 6.37 -13.56
N TYR A 433 9.49 7.19 -13.33
CA TYR A 433 10.35 7.03 -12.16
C TYR A 433 9.65 7.65 -10.95
N PHE A 434 9.55 6.89 -9.86
CA PHE A 434 9.07 7.40 -8.59
C PHE A 434 10.16 8.24 -7.90
N VAL A 435 11.37 7.70 -7.76
CA VAL A 435 12.54 8.46 -7.30
C VAL A 435 13.77 8.07 -8.10
N GLN A 436 14.66 9.04 -8.32
CA GLN A 436 15.96 8.86 -8.93
C GLN A 436 17.07 9.35 -7.99
N HIS A 437 18.27 8.79 -8.13
CA HIS A 437 19.48 9.23 -7.42
C HIS A 437 19.46 8.94 -5.91
N LEU A 438 18.91 7.79 -5.49
CA LEU A 438 19.10 7.33 -4.12
C LEU A 438 20.60 7.14 -3.81
N PRO A 439 21.05 7.34 -2.56
CA PRO A 439 22.45 7.14 -2.19
C PRO A 439 22.95 5.75 -2.53
N ASP A 440 24.23 5.61 -2.90
CA ASP A 440 24.80 4.32 -3.30
C ASP A 440 24.80 3.32 -2.16
N GLN A 441 23.97 2.29 -2.25
CA GLN A 441 23.87 1.25 -1.24
C GLN A 441 23.60 -0.09 -1.92
N PRO A 442 24.22 -1.19 -1.45
CA PRO A 442 24.25 -2.44 -2.20
C PRO A 442 22.93 -3.21 -2.21
N GLU A 443 21.92 -2.85 -1.42
CA GLU A 443 20.52 -3.29 -1.62
C GLU A 443 19.49 -2.39 -0.93
N PHE A 444 18.39 -2.10 -1.63
CA PHE A 444 17.27 -1.29 -1.13
C PHE A 444 16.10 -2.18 -0.74
N ILE A 445 15.50 -1.89 0.40
CA ILE A 445 14.25 -2.50 0.82
C ILE A 445 13.19 -1.41 0.78
N ILE A 446 12.22 -1.59 -0.11
CA ILE A 446 11.03 -0.74 -0.15
C ILE A 446 10.05 -1.33 0.84
N SER A 447 9.63 -0.51 1.78
CA SER A 447 8.40 -0.73 2.52
C SER A 447 7.62 0.56 2.45
N ALA A 448 6.75 0.65 1.45
CA ALA A 448 5.78 1.73 1.48
C ALA A 448 4.62 1.32 2.38
N LEU A 449 4.19 2.29 3.18
CA LEU A 449 3.14 2.09 4.14
C LEU A 449 2.21 3.28 3.95
N LEU A 450 1.11 3.05 3.23
CA LEU A 450 0.02 4.01 3.19
C LEU A 450 -0.57 4.07 4.60
N GLU A 451 -0.31 5.13 5.34
CA GLU A 451 -0.97 5.33 6.63
C GLU A 451 -2.46 5.57 6.36
N HIS A 452 -3.24 4.50 6.47
CA HIS A 452 -4.62 4.51 6.05
C HIS A 452 -5.42 5.46 6.95
N GLN A 453 -5.86 6.57 6.38
CA GLN A 453 -6.72 7.55 7.02
C GLN A 453 -8.19 7.12 7.03
N GLY A 454 -8.49 5.81 7.09
CA GLY A 454 -9.85 5.29 6.89
C GLY A 454 -10.92 5.92 7.81
N SER A 455 -10.50 6.53 8.92
CA SER A 455 -11.35 7.25 9.87
C SER A 455 -11.43 8.78 9.68
N ILE A 456 -10.70 9.35 8.71
CA ILE A 456 -10.66 10.80 8.46
C ILE A 456 -11.41 11.05 7.16
N PRO A 457 -12.59 11.71 7.21
CA PRO A 457 -13.33 12.01 5.99
C PRO A 457 -12.45 12.87 5.07
N PHE A 458 -12.54 12.63 3.76
CA PHE A 458 -11.74 13.25 2.69
C PHE A 458 -11.54 14.78 2.81
N CYS A 459 -12.46 15.47 3.49
CA CYS A 459 -12.45 16.92 3.68
C CYS A 459 -11.78 17.41 4.97
N TYR A 460 -11.12 16.56 5.76
CA TYR A 460 -10.49 16.95 7.03
C TYR A 460 -8.97 16.77 6.96
N GLU A 461 -8.24 17.80 7.41
CA GLU A 461 -6.81 17.78 7.70
C GLU A 461 -6.60 17.66 9.21
N LEU A 462 -5.58 16.92 9.63
CA LEU A 462 -5.17 16.86 11.04
C LEU A 462 -4.15 17.97 11.30
N LYS A 463 -4.50 18.94 12.15
CA LYS A 463 -3.58 20.00 12.57
C LYS A 463 -2.45 19.44 13.46
N GLY A 464 -1.34 20.17 13.54
CA GLY A 464 -0.24 19.86 14.46
C GLY A 464 -0.60 19.83 15.95
N ASP A 465 -1.79 20.28 16.36
CA ASP A 465 -2.33 20.11 17.72
C ASP A 465 -3.13 18.80 17.90
N GLY A 466 -3.20 17.96 16.88
CA GLY A 466 -3.93 16.69 16.86
C GLY A 466 -5.44 16.84 16.71
N LYS A 467 -5.95 18.01 16.31
CA LYS A 467 -7.38 18.21 16.02
C LYS A 467 -7.66 18.22 14.52
N PHE A 468 -8.79 17.65 14.13
CA PHE A 468 -9.27 17.73 12.74
C PHE A 468 -9.80 19.12 12.42
N ARG A 469 -9.37 19.68 11.29
CA ARG A 469 -9.89 20.90 10.69
C ARG A 469 -10.37 20.58 9.28
N TYR A 470 -11.44 21.22 8.84
CA TYR A 470 -11.91 21.08 7.47
C TYR A 470 -10.95 21.76 6.47
N VAL A 471 -10.55 21.04 5.41
CA VAL A 471 -9.60 21.54 4.40
C VAL A 471 -10.25 22.66 3.61
N ALA A 472 -9.57 23.82 3.56
CA ALA A 472 -10.06 25.04 2.92
C ALA A 472 -10.43 24.83 1.44
N LEU A 473 -9.73 23.92 0.73
CA LEU A 473 -9.97 23.59 -0.67
C LEU A 473 -11.28 22.83 -0.91
N CYS A 474 -11.74 22.00 0.03
CA CYS A 474 -13.04 21.33 -0.06
C CYS A 474 -14.19 22.32 0.19
N THR A 475 -14.01 23.24 1.14
CA THR A 475 -14.94 24.38 1.29
C THR A 475 -14.91 25.25 0.05
N ALA A 476 -13.75 25.57 -0.52
CA ALA A 476 -13.64 26.37 -1.73
C ALA A 476 -14.30 25.67 -2.91
N ALA A 477 -14.06 24.37 -3.13
CA ALA A 477 -14.73 23.60 -4.16
C ALA A 477 -16.25 23.58 -3.96
N SER A 478 -16.73 23.44 -2.72
CA SER A 478 -18.17 23.53 -2.42
C SER A 478 -18.75 24.92 -2.65
N ILE A 479 -18.03 25.97 -2.25
CA ILE A 479 -18.42 27.38 -2.43
C ILE A 479 -18.44 27.73 -3.93
N TRP A 480 -17.42 27.31 -4.67
CA TRP A 480 -17.34 27.49 -6.12
C TRP A 480 -18.43 26.70 -6.85
N SER A 481 -18.74 25.48 -6.41
CA SER A 481 -19.83 24.69 -6.99
C SER A 481 -21.19 25.32 -6.73
N VAL A 482 -21.42 25.83 -5.51
CA VAL A 482 -22.65 26.55 -5.14
C VAL A 482 -22.74 27.89 -5.87
N ALA A 483 -21.64 28.63 -5.99
CA ALA A 483 -21.58 29.90 -6.72
C ALA A 483 -21.82 29.68 -8.22
N LEU A 484 -21.23 28.64 -8.81
CA LEU A 484 -21.47 28.26 -10.20
C LEU A 484 -22.94 27.86 -10.42
N ALA A 485 -23.51 27.05 -9.52
CA ALA A 485 -24.92 26.67 -9.59
C ALA A 485 -25.85 27.89 -9.47
N LEU A 486 -25.59 28.80 -8.52
CA LEU A 486 -26.33 30.06 -8.38
C LEU A 486 -26.19 30.93 -9.62
N ALA A 487 -24.99 31.05 -10.20
CA ALA A 487 -24.78 31.79 -11.44
C ALA A 487 -25.58 31.18 -12.61
N LEU A 488 -25.58 29.86 -12.74
CA LEU A 488 -26.34 29.12 -13.75
C LEU A 488 -27.87 29.27 -13.57
N VAL A 489 -28.38 29.60 -12.38
CA VAL A 489 -29.80 29.87 -12.17
C VAL A 489 -30.12 31.36 -12.33
N ILE A 490 -29.34 32.24 -11.71
CA ILE A 490 -29.61 33.68 -11.64
C ILE A 490 -29.41 34.34 -13.01
N VAL A 491 -28.34 34.00 -13.75
CA VAL A 491 -28.07 34.64 -15.03
C VAL A 491 -29.18 34.37 -16.05
N PRO A 492 -29.63 33.13 -16.28
CA PRO A 492 -30.76 32.88 -17.18
C PRO A 492 -32.06 33.49 -16.67
N SER A 493 -32.32 33.44 -15.36
CA SER A 493 -33.52 34.06 -14.76
C SER A 493 -33.54 35.57 -14.98
N PHE A 494 -32.40 36.23 -14.85
CA PHE A 494 -32.25 37.66 -15.09
C PHE A 494 -32.41 38.01 -16.58
N ILE A 495 -31.86 37.20 -17.49
CA ILE A 495 -32.04 37.35 -18.94
C ILE A 495 -33.53 37.20 -19.30
N ALA A 496 -34.19 36.15 -18.80
CA ALA A 496 -35.62 35.91 -19.01
C ALA A 496 -36.48 37.05 -18.44
N TYR A 497 -36.17 37.52 -17.23
CA TYR A 497 -36.84 38.66 -16.61
C TYR A 497 -36.68 39.94 -17.45
N ARG A 498 -35.47 40.21 -17.97
CA ARG A 498 -35.24 41.35 -18.87
C ARG A 498 -36.00 41.22 -20.19
N GLN A 499 -36.07 40.02 -20.76
CA GLN A 499 -36.87 39.78 -21.97
C GLN A 499 -38.36 40.04 -21.71
N ILE A 500 -38.91 39.56 -20.58
CA ILE A 500 -40.30 39.82 -20.18
C ILE A 500 -40.54 41.32 -19.95
N GLN A 501 -39.64 42.00 -19.25
CA GLN A 501 -39.71 43.45 -19.02
C GLN A 501 -39.71 44.24 -20.33
N ASN A 502 -38.86 43.87 -21.29
CA ASN A 502 -38.80 44.50 -22.61
C ASN A 502 -40.08 44.22 -23.41
N CYS A 503 -40.65 43.02 -23.34
CA CYS A 503 -41.95 42.71 -23.94
C CYS A 503 -43.07 43.57 -23.33
N LEU A 504 -43.12 43.69 -22.00
CA LEU A 504 -44.12 44.51 -21.29
C LEU A 504 -43.98 46.01 -21.58
N HIS A 505 -42.76 46.53 -21.69
CA HIS A 505 -42.53 47.94 -22.05
C HIS A 505 -42.80 48.21 -23.53
N GLY A 506 -42.50 47.26 -24.42
CA GLY A 506 -42.90 47.31 -25.82
C GLY A 506 -44.44 47.35 -25.98
N GLN A 507 -45.16 46.62 -25.12
CA GLN A 507 -46.63 46.63 -25.11
C GLN A 507 -47.21 47.96 -24.64
N LYS A 508 -46.56 48.67 -23.70
CA LYS A 508 -46.98 50.01 -23.24
C LYS A 508 -46.80 51.10 -24.29
N HIS A 509 -45.88 50.95 -25.25
CA HIS A 509 -45.71 51.91 -26.35
C HIS A 509 -46.63 51.65 -27.57
N HIS A 510 -47.39 50.54 -27.58
CA HIS A 510 -48.41 50.27 -28.58
C HIS A 510 -49.85 50.50 -28.12
N GLN A 511 -50.05 51.14 -26.96
CA GLN A 511 -51.32 51.81 -26.62
C GLN A 511 -51.02 53.30 -26.41
N PRO A 512 -51.14 54.10 -27.49
CA PRO A 512 -52.39 54.83 -27.67
C PRO A 512 -52.71 55.08 -29.15
N ARG A 513 -53.55 54.25 -29.77
CA ARG A 513 -54.39 54.64 -30.91
C ARG A 513 -55.36 53.52 -31.28
N HIS A 514 -56.32 53.25 -30.41
CA HIS A 514 -57.61 52.67 -30.81
C HIS A 514 -58.61 53.05 -29.72
N LEU A 515 -58.98 54.33 -29.74
CA LEU A 515 -60.07 54.90 -28.97
C LEU A 515 -60.79 55.89 -29.90
N SER A 516 -61.25 55.36 -31.03
CA SER A 516 -62.31 55.93 -31.85
C SER A 516 -62.77 54.84 -32.81
N LEU A 517 -64.08 54.64 -32.89
CA LEU A 517 -64.79 53.59 -33.64
C LEU A 517 -64.87 52.27 -32.86
N ASP A 518 -65.92 52.16 -32.05
CA ASP A 518 -66.95 51.14 -32.28
C ASP A 518 -68.10 51.36 -31.30
N GLU A 519 -68.90 52.38 -31.60
CA GLU A 519 -70.29 52.48 -31.14
C GLU A 519 -71.21 52.01 -32.27
N GLU A 520 -70.88 50.92 -32.98
CA GLU A 520 -71.75 50.38 -34.04
C GLU A 520 -71.41 48.93 -34.44
N ALA A 521 -71.29 48.01 -33.48
CA ALA A 521 -71.19 46.59 -33.83
C ALA A 521 -71.73 45.67 -32.73
N LEU A 522 -72.93 45.99 -32.25
CA LEU A 522 -73.74 45.10 -31.39
C LEU A 522 -74.98 44.64 -32.15
N ALA A 523 -74.79 44.03 -33.32
CA ALA A 523 -75.80 43.18 -33.95
C ALA A 523 -75.17 42.36 -35.07
N LEU A 524 -74.83 41.09 -34.78
CA LEU A 524 -75.33 39.91 -35.49
C LEU A 524 -74.44 38.68 -35.20
N TYR A 525 -75.06 37.72 -34.50
CA TYR A 525 -74.96 36.27 -34.72
C TYR A 525 -73.56 35.62 -34.69
N ARG A 526 -73.14 34.92 -33.64
CA ARG A 526 -73.69 33.67 -33.03
C ARG A 526 -73.77 32.49 -34.01
N SER A 527 -73.05 31.42 -33.64
CA SER A 527 -73.07 30.03 -34.15
C SER A 527 -72.28 29.78 -35.44
N GLY A 528 -71.29 28.89 -35.54
CA GLY A 528 -70.91 27.74 -34.71
C GLY A 528 -70.59 26.55 -35.61
N ASN A 529 -69.54 25.80 -35.27
CA ASN A 529 -69.05 24.52 -35.83
C ASN A 529 -68.15 24.55 -37.07
N SER A 530 -66.86 24.27 -36.84
CA SER A 530 -66.24 23.00 -37.26
C SER A 530 -64.78 22.91 -36.81
N SER A 531 -64.47 21.95 -35.92
CA SER A 531 -63.15 21.26 -35.90
C SER A 531 -63.07 20.29 -37.11
N PRO A 532 -62.00 19.50 -37.34
CA PRO A 532 -60.67 19.41 -36.71
C PRO A 532 -59.54 19.36 -37.78
N LEU A 533 -58.27 19.24 -37.37
CA LEU A 533 -57.38 18.11 -37.72
C LEU A 533 -55.90 18.45 -37.52
N LEU A 534 -55.30 17.66 -36.63
CA LEU A 534 -53.87 17.39 -36.54
C LEU A 534 -53.39 16.69 -37.81
N ALA A 535 -52.34 17.25 -38.44
CA ALA A 535 -51.44 16.50 -39.29
C ALA A 535 -50.00 16.80 -38.86
N ARG A 536 -49.40 15.83 -38.18
CA ARG A 536 -47.95 15.72 -37.96
C ARG A 536 -47.30 15.34 -39.30
N GLN A 537 -46.32 16.11 -39.75
CA GLN A 537 -45.19 15.56 -40.50
C GLN A 537 -43.94 16.43 -40.33
N ALA A 538 -42.81 15.78 -40.06
CA ALA A 538 -41.55 16.34 -39.58
C ALA A 538 -40.63 16.85 -40.72
N PRO A 539 -39.57 17.59 -40.36
CA PRO A 539 -38.26 17.44 -40.99
C PRO A 539 -37.23 16.94 -39.94
N ASN A 540 -36.63 15.77 -40.14
CA ASN A 540 -35.49 15.48 -41.00
C ASN A 540 -34.16 15.99 -40.41
N TYR A 541 -33.49 15.14 -39.63
CA TYR A 541 -32.08 15.29 -39.26
C TYR A 541 -31.26 14.37 -40.18
N GLY A 542 -30.48 14.99 -41.05
CA GLY A 542 -29.45 14.34 -41.85
C GLY A 542 -28.07 14.44 -41.17
N SER A 543 -27.34 13.31 -41.28
CA SER A 543 -25.88 13.11 -41.33
C SER A 543 -24.98 13.79 -40.28
N ALA A 544 -24.29 13.07 -39.40
CA ALA A 544 -23.17 12.13 -39.62
C ALA A 544 -21.85 12.81 -40.03
N LYS A 545 -20.84 12.72 -39.17
CA LYS A 545 -19.62 11.90 -39.38
C LYS A 545 -18.76 11.90 -38.12
#